data_AF-A0A2G0ZA74-F1
#
_entry.id   AF-A0A2G0ZA74-F1
#
_cell.length_a   1.000
_cell.length_b   1.000
_cell.length_c   1.000
_cell.angle_alpha   90.00
_cell.angle_beta   90.00
_cell.angle_gamma   90.00
#
_symmetry.space_group_name_H-M   'P 1'
#
loop_
_entity.id
_entity.type
_entity.pdbx_description
1 polymer ?
#
loop_
_entity_poly.entity_id
_entity_poly.type
_entity_poly.pdbx_seq_one_letter_code
_entity_poly.pdbx_strand_id
1 'polypeptide(L)'
;MARAAINITGTGEKFDFVSLGGTEVTCYRQGVGVYCVTGTLGMVPFPPLDQGWGYGLHPSDNPAEVDIAFDDGLLTVTVTKEGKPYDLKVMITLHILVPDRPPQAELPAPEIDPVAAAQTQIAHLRAEADYAIAPLQDAVDIDEGTETELATLKAWKKYRVALNRVPEQEGYPLAIDWPAAP
;
A
#
# COMPACT_ATOMS: atom_id res chain seq x y z
N MET A 1 -18.60 -10.08 0.19
CA MET A 1 -18.46 -9.68 1.61
C MET A 1 -17.04 -9.97 2.04
N ALA A 2 -16.41 -9.05 2.75
CA ALA A 2 -15.01 -9.15 3.16
C ALA A 2 -14.89 -9.40 4.67
N ARG A 3 -13.77 -10.01 5.09
CA ARG A 3 -13.48 -10.23 6.52
C ARG A 3 -12.91 -8.95 7.13
N ALA A 4 -13.34 -8.66 8.35
CA ALA A 4 -12.77 -7.62 9.18
C ALA A 4 -12.60 -8.11 10.62
N ALA A 5 -11.60 -7.57 11.31
CA ALA A 5 -11.38 -7.76 12.73
C ALA A 5 -11.53 -6.40 13.42
N ILE A 6 -12.35 -6.33 14.45
CA ILE A 6 -12.54 -5.14 15.27
C ILE A 6 -12.15 -5.44 16.71
N ASN A 7 -11.32 -4.58 17.28
CA ASN A 7 -10.94 -4.61 18.69
C ASN A 7 -11.75 -3.55 19.44
N ILE A 8 -12.53 -3.97 20.44
CA ILE A 8 -13.39 -3.10 21.23
C ILE A 8 -12.90 -3.10 22.67
N THR A 9 -12.72 -1.92 23.25
CA THR A 9 -12.31 -1.75 24.66
C THR A 9 -13.51 -1.91 25.62
N GLY A 10 -13.22 -2.01 26.91
CA GLY A 10 -14.23 -1.94 27.98
C GLY A 10 -15.10 -0.68 28.03
N THR A 11 -14.63 0.41 27.41
CA THR A 11 -15.40 1.65 27.29
C THR A 11 -16.39 1.61 26.12
N GLY A 12 -16.30 0.59 25.25
CA GLY A 12 -17.05 0.48 24.00
C GLY A 12 -16.46 1.26 22.85
N GLU A 13 -15.23 1.75 23.02
CA GLU A 13 -14.51 2.47 21.97
C GLU A 13 -13.79 1.49 21.04
N LYS A 14 -13.71 1.89 19.77
CA LYS A 14 -12.96 1.15 18.75
C LYS A 14 -11.48 1.37 18.98
N PHE A 15 -10.77 0.34 19.45
CA PHE A 15 -9.33 0.40 19.65
C PHE A 15 -8.56 0.25 18.33
N ASP A 16 -8.94 -0.77 17.56
CA ASP A 16 -8.27 -1.12 16.31
C ASP A 16 -9.26 -1.80 15.37
N PHE A 17 -9.11 -1.56 14.07
CA PHE A 17 -10.01 -2.10 13.05
C PHE A 17 -9.26 -2.38 11.75
N VAL A 18 -9.21 -3.65 11.40
CA VAL A 18 -8.58 -4.15 10.18
C VAL A 18 -9.67 -4.72 9.28
N SER A 19 -9.81 -4.19 8.07
CA SER A 19 -10.84 -4.60 7.12
C SER A 19 -10.28 -4.79 5.73
N LEU A 20 -10.69 -5.88 5.09
CA LEU A 20 -10.45 -6.15 3.67
C LEU A 20 -11.54 -5.54 2.76
N GLY A 21 -12.56 -4.89 3.32
CA GLY A 21 -13.68 -4.31 2.58
C GLY A 21 -14.06 -2.92 3.07
N GLY A 22 -15.35 -2.75 3.36
CA GLY A 22 -15.91 -1.51 3.90
C GLY A 22 -15.33 -1.16 5.26
N THR A 23 -15.21 0.15 5.52
CA THR A 23 -14.67 0.70 6.77
C THR A 23 -15.69 1.45 7.62
N GLU A 24 -16.95 1.46 7.19
CA GLU A 24 -18.08 2.11 7.87
C GLU A 24 -18.60 1.27 9.04
N VAL A 25 -17.69 0.78 9.88
CA VAL A 25 -18.01 0.03 11.11
C VAL A 25 -17.81 0.93 12.31
N THR A 26 -18.87 1.03 13.12
CA THR A 26 -18.89 1.78 14.37
C THR A 26 -19.23 0.85 15.52
N CYS A 27 -18.69 1.15 16.71
CA CYS A 27 -19.04 0.43 17.93
C CYS A 27 -19.30 1.42 19.07
N TYR A 28 -20.15 1.01 19.99
CA TYR A 28 -20.46 1.77 21.20
C TYR A 28 -20.87 0.83 22.34
N ARG A 29 -20.74 1.28 23.58
CA ARG A 29 -21.22 0.57 24.76
C ARG A 29 -22.66 0.99 25.05
N GLN A 30 -23.59 0.04 24.99
CA GLN A 30 -25.00 0.28 25.32
C GLN A 30 -25.26 0.17 26.84
N GLY A 31 -24.49 -0.66 27.54
CA GLY A 31 -24.65 -0.89 28.98
C GLY A 31 -23.47 -1.65 29.59
N VAL A 32 -23.53 -1.88 30.90
CA VAL A 32 -22.51 -2.70 31.61
C VAL A 32 -22.48 -4.08 30.97
N GLY A 33 -21.34 -4.45 30.38
CA GLY A 33 -21.17 -5.71 29.67
C GLY A 33 -22.00 -5.82 28.39
N VAL A 34 -22.45 -4.72 27.77
CA VAL A 34 -23.19 -4.77 26.48
C VAL A 34 -22.54 -3.82 25.49
N TYR A 35 -21.96 -4.40 24.43
CA TYR A 35 -21.26 -3.70 23.35
C TYR A 35 -22.00 -3.90 22.04
N CYS A 36 -22.20 -2.84 21.29
CA CYS A 36 -22.93 -2.85 20.03
C CYS A 36 -21.99 -2.48 18.89
N VAL A 37 -22.11 -3.18 17.77
CA VAL A 37 -21.36 -2.91 16.54
C VAL A 37 -22.33 -2.81 15.37
N THR A 38 -22.25 -1.71 14.63
CA THR A 38 -23.07 -1.41 13.46
C THR A 38 -22.21 -1.29 12.21
N GLY A 39 -22.82 -1.50 11.03
CA GLY A 39 -22.10 -1.49 9.74
C GLY A 39 -21.44 -2.83 9.39
N THR A 40 -21.82 -3.90 10.11
CA THR A 40 -21.33 -5.27 9.88
C THR A 40 -22.43 -6.09 9.19
N LEU A 41 -22.04 -7.10 8.41
CA LEU A 41 -22.94 -8.09 7.83
C LEU A 41 -23.07 -9.34 8.72
N GLY A 42 -22.82 -9.19 10.02
CA GLY A 42 -22.81 -10.27 10.99
C GLY A 42 -21.42 -10.89 11.18
N MET A 43 -21.39 -12.02 11.88
CA MET A 43 -20.15 -12.77 12.12
C MET A 43 -19.76 -13.59 10.88
N VAL A 44 -18.46 -13.86 10.74
CA VAL A 44 -17.94 -14.71 9.67
C VAL A 44 -18.54 -16.13 9.78
N PRO A 45 -19.26 -16.66 8.76
CA PRO A 45 -19.87 -17.98 8.81
C PRO A 45 -18.82 -19.10 8.68
N PHE A 46 -19.14 -20.26 9.27
CA PHE A 46 -18.22 -21.36 9.59
C PHE A 46 -17.97 -22.32 8.40
N PRO A 47 -16.70 -22.67 8.08
CA PRO A 47 -16.27 -24.10 8.01
C PRO A 47 -14.74 -24.38 8.24
N PRO A 48 -14.27 -25.63 8.52
CA PRO A 48 -14.80 -26.73 9.34
C PRO A 48 -14.24 -26.72 10.80
N LEU A 49 -14.73 -27.67 11.61
CA LEU A 49 -14.60 -27.81 13.07
C LEU A 49 -13.16 -27.73 13.62
N ASP A 50 -13.05 -27.19 14.84
CA ASP A 50 -11.86 -27.14 15.74
C ASP A 50 -10.97 -25.88 15.83
N GLN A 51 -11.26 -24.79 15.09
CA GLN A 51 -10.58 -23.50 15.33
C GLN A 51 -11.56 -22.33 15.21
N GLY A 52 -12.39 -22.11 16.25
CA GLY A 52 -13.41 -21.06 16.26
C GLY A 52 -12.84 -19.65 16.26
N TRP A 53 -13.02 -18.91 15.16
CA TRP A 53 -12.74 -17.48 15.02
C TRP A 53 -13.99 -16.66 15.35
N GLY A 54 -14.50 -16.82 16.57
CA GLY A 54 -15.57 -15.98 17.10
C GLY A 54 -14.98 -14.68 17.63
N TYR A 55 -14.75 -14.67 18.93
CA TYR A 55 -14.18 -13.56 19.66
C TYR A 55 -12.93 -13.99 20.45
N GLY A 56 -11.96 -13.10 20.58
CA GLY A 56 -10.81 -13.27 21.47
C GLY A 56 -10.95 -12.35 22.67
N LEU A 57 -11.08 -12.90 23.87
CA LEU A 57 -10.97 -12.13 25.10
C LEU A 57 -9.51 -11.98 25.50
N HIS A 58 -9.15 -10.82 26.04
CA HIS A 58 -7.87 -10.67 26.69
C HIS A 58 -7.76 -11.60 27.92
N PRO A 59 -6.59 -12.20 28.21
CA PRO A 59 -6.42 -13.11 29.35
C PRO A 59 -6.84 -12.55 30.71
N SER A 60 -6.75 -11.22 30.89
CA SER A 60 -7.20 -10.51 32.09
C SER A 60 -8.72 -10.48 32.28
N ASP A 61 -9.49 -10.75 31.23
CA ASP A 61 -10.95 -10.77 31.24
C ASP A 61 -11.53 -12.17 31.42
N ASN A 62 -10.71 -13.22 31.34
CA ASN A 62 -11.08 -14.60 31.66
C ASN A 62 -11.52 -14.71 33.15
N PRO A 63 -12.56 -15.49 33.53
CA PRO A 63 -13.50 -16.26 32.72
C PRO A 63 -14.82 -15.53 32.41
N ALA A 64 -14.75 -14.37 31.76
CA ALA A 64 -15.97 -13.76 31.22
C ALA A 64 -16.54 -14.62 30.07
N GLU A 65 -17.85 -14.87 30.11
CA GLU A 65 -18.65 -15.45 29.04
C GLU A 65 -19.10 -14.33 28.10
N VAL A 66 -19.10 -14.60 26.79
CA VAL A 66 -19.55 -13.64 25.79
C VAL A 66 -20.64 -14.28 24.95
N ASP A 67 -21.80 -13.65 24.95
CA ASP A 67 -22.94 -13.97 24.11
C ASP A 67 -23.01 -12.96 22.96
N ILE A 68 -23.17 -13.43 21.73
CA ILE A 68 -23.21 -12.57 20.55
C ILE A 68 -24.53 -12.80 19.81
N ALA A 69 -25.30 -11.73 19.67
CA ALA A 69 -26.53 -11.68 18.89
C ALA A 69 -26.36 -10.75 17.70
N PHE A 70 -26.81 -11.16 16.51
CA PHE A 70 -26.86 -10.31 15.33
C PHE A 70 -28.30 -10.19 14.85
N ASP A 71 -28.84 -8.98 14.87
CA ASP A 71 -30.20 -8.68 14.42
C ASP A 71 -30.20 -7.38 13.61
N ASP A 72 -30.82 -7.39 12.43
CA ASP A 72 -30.99 -6.23 11.53
C ASP A 72 -29.73 -5.34 11.32
N GLY A 73 -28.55 -5.95 11.17
CA GLY A 73 -27.29 -5.19 10.96
C GLY A 73 -26.61 -4.67 12.24
N LEU A 74 -27.19 -4.96 13.40
CA LEU A 74 -26.66 -4.65 14.73
C LEU A 74 -26.10 -5.92 15.38
N LEU A 75 -24.79 -5.96 15.59
CA LEU A 75 -24.12 -7.00 16.36
C LEU A 75 -24.05 -6.57 17.83
N THR A 76 -24.78 -7.26 18.69
CA THR A 76 -24.78 -7.04 20.14
C THR A 76 -23.93 -8.12 20.81
N VAL A 77 -22.97 -7.68 21.59
CA VAL A 77 -21.99 -8.50 22.30
C VAL A 77 -22.21 -8.29 23.79
N THR A 78 -22.75 -9.30 24.45
CA THR A 78 -23.04 -9.29 25.88
C THR A 78 -21.97 -10.08 26.62
N VAL A 79 -21.27 -9.42 27.54
CA VAL A 79 -20.20 -9.98 28.35
C VAL A 79 -20.69 -10.15 29.79
N THR A 80 -20.67 -11.38 30.29
CA THR A 80 -21.05 -11.73 31.65
C THR A 80 -19.91 -12.45 32.37
N LYS A 81 -19.82 -12.30 33.69
CA LYS A 81 -18.84 -13.01 34.52
C LYS A 81 -19.54 -13.46 35.79
N GLU A 82 -19.52 -14.77 36.05
CA GLU A 82 -20.19 -15.38 37.20
C GLU A 82 -21.70 -15.02 37.28
N GLY A 83 -22.36 -14.95 36.12
CA GLY A 83 -23.79 -14.61 35.99
C GLY A 83 -24.13 -13.13 36.19
N LYS A 84 -23.13 -12.24 36.28
CA LYS A 84 -23.33 -10.78 36.37
C LYS A 84 -22.80 -10.08 35.10
N PRO A 85 -23.43 -9.00 34.64
CA PRO A 85 -22.88 -8.19 33.54
C PRO A 85 -21.49 -7.67 33.92
N TYR A 86 -20.51 -7.85 33.03
CA TYR A 86 -19.12 -7.52 33.28
C TYR A 86 -18.56 -6.67 32.14
N ASP A 87 -18.06 -5.48 32.47
CA ASP A 87 -17.31 -4.68 31.50
C ASP A 87 -15.90 -5.24 31.33
N LEU A 88 -15.44 -5.31 30.08
CA LEU A 88 -14.10 -5.73 29.75
C LEU A 88 -13.10 -4.78 30.42
N LYS A 89 -12.05 -5.30 31.03
CA LYS A 89 -10.95 -4.48 31.56
C LYS A 89 -9.99 -4.04 30.48
N VAL A 90 -9.83 -4.86 29.44
CA VAL A 90 -8.86 -4.58 28.38
C VAL A 90 -9.59 -4.43 27.05
N MET A 91 -9.85 -5.54 26.35
CA MET A 91 -10.49 -5.51 25.05
C MET A 91 -10.99 -6.89 24.63
N ILE A 92 -11.87 -6.89 23.64
CA ILE A 92 -12.33 -8.06 22.91
C ILE A 92 -12.03 -7.88 21.42
N THR A 93 -11.49 -8.90 20.79
CA THR A 93 -11.30 -8.97 19.33
C THR A 93 -12.48 -9.71 18.72
N LEU A 94 -13.24 -9.08 17.83
CA LEU A 94 -14.37 -9.68 17.12
C LEU A 94 -14.04 -9.86 15.64
N HIS A 95 -14.34 -11.03 15.08
CA HIS A 95 -14.24 -11.28 13.66
C HIS A 95 -15.61 -11.13 13.00
N ILE A 96 -15.74 -10.12 12.16
CA ILE A 96 -16.99 -9.69 11.54
C ILE A 96 -16.88 -9.70 10.02
N LEU A 97 -18.02 -9.74 9.34
CA LEU A 97 -18.11 -9.49 7.92
C LEU A 97 -18.47 -8.03 7.68
N VAL A 98 -17.92 -7.48 6.61
CA VAL A 98 -18.26 -6.14 6.12
C VAL A 98 -18.64 -6.25 4.64
N PRO A 99 -19.43 -5.29 4.11
CA PRO A 99 -19.64 -5.20 2.67
C PRO A 99 -18.27 -5.06 1.97
N ASP A 100 -18.18 -5.54 0.72
CA ASP A 100 -17.00 -5.26 -0.09
C ASP A 100 -16.85 -3.74 -0.25
N ARG A 101 -15.61 -3.28 -0.31
CA ARG A 101 -15.37 -1.90 -0.71
C ARG A 101 -15.93 -1.77 -2.13
N PRO A 102 -16.73 -0.72 -2.45
CA PRO A 102 -17.03 -0.43 -3.84
C PRO A 102 -15.70 -0.34 -4.59
N PRO A 103 -15.63 -0.74 -5.87
CA PRO A 103 -14.41 -0.56 -6.65
C PRO A 103 -14.01 0.90 -6.49
N GLN A 104 -12.90 1.13 -5.78
CA GLN A 104 -12.35 2.47 -5.67
C GLN A 104 -12.12 2.87 -7.11
N ALA A 105 -12.73 3.96 -7.58
CA ALA A 105 -12.42 4.49 -8.89
C ALA A 105 -10.90 4.55 -8.95
N GLU A 106 -10.30 3.70 -9.79
CA GLU A 106 -8.87 3.66 -9.96
C GLU A 106 -8.54 5.08 -10.37
N LEU A 107 -7.89 5.82 -9.46
CA LEU A 107 -7.31 7.10 -9.84
C LEU A 107 -6.48 6.75 -11.08
N PRO A 108 -6.72 7.40 -12.23
CA PRO A 108 -5.92 7.12 -13.41
C PRO A 108 -4.48 7.18 -12.96
N ALA A 109 -3.71 6.12 -13.27
CA ALA A 109 -2.28 6.10 -12.99
C ALA A 109 -1.72 7.45 -13.41
N PRO A 110 -0.88 8.11 -12.60
CA PRO A 110 -0.43 9.47 -12.88
C PRO A 110 0.01 9.51 -14.34
N GLU A 111 -0.67 10.32 -15.15
CA GLU A 111 -0.35 10.47 -16.57
C GLU A 111 1.09 10.94 -16.63
N ILE A 112 2.02 10.01 -16.86
CA ILE A 112 3.41 10.35 -17.04
C ILE A 112 3.45 11.11 -18.35
N ASP A 113 3.62 12.42 -18.26
CA ASP A 113 3.80 13.28 -19.41
C ASP A 113 4.93 12.67 -20.27
N PRO A 114 4.63 12.20 -21.49
CA PRO A 114 5.61 11.48 -22.30
C PRO A 114 6.80 12.37 -22.66
N VAL A 115 6.60 13.70 -22.73
CA VAL A 115 7.68 14.68 -22.90
C VAL A 115 8.58 14.66 -21.66
N ALA A 116 8.00 14.71 -20.46
CA ALA A 116 8.76 14.68 -19.20
C ALA A 116 9.56 13.38 -19.02
N ALA A 117 8.97 12.23 -19.37
CA ALA A 117 9.67 10.94 -19.35
C ALA A 117 10.84 10.93 -20.34
N ALA A 118 10.61 11.37 -21.57
CA ALA A 118 11.64 11.45 -22.59
C ALA A 118 12.78 12.40 -22.22
N GLN A 119 12.47 13.58 -21.66
CA GLN A 119 13.48 14.54 -21.17
C GLN A 119 14.30 13.95 -20.02
N THR A 120 13.66 13.25 -19.08
CA THR A 120 14.36 12.55 -17.99
C THR A 120 15.32 11.50 -18.53
N GLN A 121 14.90 10.72 -19.53
CA GLN A 121 15.75 9.72 -20.17
C GLN A 121 16.93 10.35 -20.93
N ILE A 122 16.70 11.44 -21.67
CA ILE A 122 17.78 12.19 -22.35
C ILE A 122 18.79 12.72 -21.32
N ALA A 123 18.32 13.26 -20.19
CA ALA A 123 19.18 13.77 -19.14
C ALA A 123 20.03 12.66 -18.51
N HIS A 124 19.44 11.49 -18.27
CA HIS A 124 20.16 10.31 -17.75
C HIS A 124 21.27 9.86 -18.71
N LEU A 125 20.94 9.61 -19.97
CA LEU A 125 21.91 9.14 -20.97
C LEU A 125 23.04 10.16 -21.21
N ARG A 126 22.73 11.46 -21.12
CA ARG A 126 23.75 12.52 -21.19
C ARG A 126 24.69 12.47 -19.99
N ALA A 127 24.17 12.31 -18.78
CA ALA A 127 24.99 12.21 -17.57
C ALA A 127 25.94 11.01 -17.64
N GLU A 128 25.47 9.87 -18.14
CA GLU A 128 26.32 8.70 -18.40
C GLU A 128 27.43 9.00 -19.42
N ALA A 129 27.08 9.66 -20.53
CA ALA A 129 28.05 10.06 -21.54
C ALA A 129 29.09 11.04 -20.97
N ASP A 130 28.69 12.03 -20.18
CA ASP A 130 29.61 12.99 -19.56
C ASP A 130 30.53 12.30 -18.54
N TYR A 131 30.02 11.32 -17.78
CA TYR A 131 30.82 10.51 -16.87
C TYR A 131 31.88 9.68 -17.61
N ALA A 132 31.54 9.09 -18.76
CA ALA A 132 32.48 8.34 -19.59
C ALA A 132 33.49 9.25 -20.31
N ILE A 133 33.07 10.45 -20.70
CA ILE A 133 33.92 11.44 -21.40
C ILE A 133 34.97 12.03 -20.45
N ALA A 134 34.64 12.29 -19.19
CA ALA A 134 35.53 12.95 -18.23
C ALA A 134 36.94 12.33 -18.14
N PRO A 135 37.12 11.03 -17.82
CA PRO A 135 38.45 10.44 -17.73
C PRO A 135 39.20 10.39 -19.07
N LEU A 136 38.47 10.20 -20.18
CA LEU A 136 39.06 10.20 -21.52
C LEU A 136 39.56 11.60 -21.92
N GLN A 137 38.84 12.64 -21.49
CA GLN A 137 39.23 14.03 -21.72
C GLN A 137 40.42 14.39 -20.84
N ASP A 138 40.44 13.98 -19.57
CA ASP A 138 41.58 14.19 -18.66
C ASP A 138 42.87 13.59 -19.23
N ALA A 139 42.83 12.35 -19.75
CA ALA A 139 43.97 11.70 -20.38
C ALA A 139 44.47 12.46 -21.62
N VAL A 140 43.56 13.01 -22.43
CA VAL A 140 43.91 13.81 -23.60
C VAL A 140 44.48 15.18 -23.21
N ASP A 141 43.94 15.81 -22.16
CA ASP A 141 44.37 17.13 -21.69
C ASP A 141 45.78 17.12 -21.08
N ILE A 142 46.24 15.97 -20.59
CA ILE A 142 47.61 15.75 -20.09
C ILE A 142 48.54 15.10 -21.13
N ASP A 143 48.11 15.01 -22.40
CA ASP A 143 48.84 14.37 -23.51
C ASP A 143 49.18 12.87 -23.30
N GLU A 144 48.48 12.19 -22.39
CA GLU A 144 48.63 10.74 -22.12
C GLU A 144 47.57 9.88 -22.84
N GLY A 145 46.65 10.51 -23.57
CA GLY A 145 45.56 9.83 -24.27
C GLY A 145 46.06 8.94 -25.41
N THR A 146 45.71 7.66 -25.35
CA THR A 146 46.00 6.70 -26.43
C THR A 146 45.12 6.95 -27.66
N GLU A 147 45.54 6.44 -28.83
CA GLU A 147 44.73 6.51 -30.06
C GLU A 147 43.34 5.86 -29.89
N THR A 148 43.25 4.80 -29.08
CA THR A 148 42.00 4.13 -28.72
C THR A 148 41.10 5.05 -27.89
N GLU A 149 41.65 5.71 -26.86
CA GLU A 149 40.88 6.65 -26.02
C GLU A 149 40.41 7.87 -26.81
N LEU A 150 41.23 8.38 -27.74
CA LEU A 150 40.83 9.45 -28.65
C LEU A 150 39.69 9.03 -29.59
N ALA A 151 39.68 7.79 -30.06
CA ALA A 151 38.60 7.24 -30.87
C ALA A 151 37.31 7.09 -30.05
N THR A 152 37.41 6.56 -28.83
CA THR A 152 36.29 6.40 -27.89
C THR A 152 35.72 7.75 -27.45
N LEU A 153 36.57 8.74 -27.18
CA LEU A 153 36.16 10.12 -26.86
C LEU A 153 35.37 10.76 -28.02
N LYS A 154 35.81 10.54 -29.26
CA LYS A 154 35.07 11.01 -30.46
C LYS A 154 33.72 10.29 -30.58
N ALA A 155 33.64 9.00 -30.27
CA ALA A 155 32.41 8.23 -30.30
C ALA A 155 31.40 8.71 -29.24
N TRP A 156 31.84 8.93 -28.00
CA TRP A 156 31.00 9.50 -26.94
C TRP A 156 30.54 10.93 -27.23
N LYS A 157 31.40 11.78 -27.81
CA LYS A 157 31.00 13.12 -28.25
C LYS A 157 29.93 13.08 -29.33
N LYS A 158 30.02 12.14 -30.30
CA LYS A 158 28.98 11.91 -31.30
C LYS A 158 27.68 11.42 -30.67
N TYR A 159 27.77 10.49 -29.72
CA TYR A 159 26.63 9.98 -28.95
C TYR A 159 25.90 11.10 -28.21
N ARG A 160 26.62 11.97 -27.49
CA ARG A 160 26.05 13.13 -26.81
C ARG A 160 25.35 14.09 -27.77
N VAL A 161 25.94 14.35 -28.95
CA VAL A 161 25.28 15.17 -29.98
C VAL A 161 24.01 14.51 -30.52
N ALA A 162 24.01 13.17 -30.70
CA ALA A 162 22.82 12.44 -31.12
C ALA A 162 21.70 12.53 -30.07
N LEU A 163 22.02 12.41 -28.77
CA LEU A 163 21.06 12.61 -27.68
C LEU A 163 20.45 14.01 -27.67
N ASN A 164 21.22 15.04 -28.07
CA ASN A 164 20.70 16.41 -28.17
C ASN A 164 19.68 16.60 -29.28
N ARG A 165 19.75 15.77 -30.32
CA ARG A 165 18.85 15.78 -31.49
C ARG A 165 17.63 14.88 -31.31
N VAL A 166 17.56 14.09 -30.23
CA VAL A 166 16.40 13.23 -29.91
C VAL A 166 15.07 14.01 -29.90
N PRO A 167 14.96 15.22 -29.33
CA PRO A 167 13.73 16.02 -29.38
C PRO A 167 13.34 16.49 -30.80
N GLU A 168 14.26 16.46 -31.76
CA GLU A 168 14.02 16.86 -33.15
C GLU A 168 13.52 15.69 -34.02
N GLN A 169 13.40 14.48 -33.47
CA GLN A 169 12.89 13.31 -34.19
C GLN A 169 11.38 13.42 -34.42
N GLU A 170 10.90 12.98 -35.59
CA GLU A 170 9.48 12.98 -35.95
C GLU A 170 8.59 12.14 -35.00
N GLY A 171 9.18 11.17 -34.30
CA GLY A 171 8.49 10.32 -33.32
C GLY A 171 8.50 10.84 -31.89
N TYR A 172 9.16 11.96 -31.59
CA TYR A 172 9.22 12.50 -30.23
C TYR A 172 7.85 13.00 -29.75
N PRO A 173 7.44 12.73 -28.49
CA PRO A 173 8.09 11.91 -27.46
C PRO A 173 7.64 10.45 -27.41
N LEU A 174 6.81 9.99 -28.35
CA LEU A 174 6.08 8.71 -28.27
C LEU A 174 6.86 7.51 -28.85
N ALA A 175 7.69 7.75 -29.85
CA ALA A 175 8.48 6.75 -30.58
C ALA A 175 9.88 7.31 -30.84
N ILE A 176 10.75 7.19 -29.84
CA ILE A 176 12.12 7.72 -29.88
C ILE A 176 13.10 6.62 -30.31
N ASP A 177 13.91 6.91 -31.32
CA ASP A 177 15.07 6.10 -31.69
C ASP A 177 16.27 6.53 -30.84
N TRP A 178 16.61 5.73 -29.83
CA TRP A 178 17.70 6.03 -28.92
C TRP A 178 19.04 5.66 -29.57
N PRO A 179 20.03 6.58 -29.59
CA PRO A 179 21.35 6.23 -30.10
C PRO A 179 21.96 5.11 -29.25
N ALA A 180 22.82 4.29 -29.86
CA ALA A 180 23.58 3.26 -29.14
C ALA A 180 24.81 3.86 -28.48
N ALA A 181 25.06 3.52 -27.22
CA ALA A 181 26.31 3.87 -26.53
C ALA A 181 27.50 3.17 -27.22
N PRO A 182 28.65 3.85 -27.35
CA PRO A 182 29.85 3.32 -27.99
C PRO A 182 30.67 2.35 -27.13
#